data_AF-A0A6G3MMS1-F1
#
_entry.id   AF-A0A6G3MMS1-F1
#
_cell.length_a   1.000
_cell.length_b   1.000
_cell.length_c   1.000
_cell.angle_alpha   90.00
_cell.angle_beta   90.00
_cell.angle_gamma   90.00
#
_symmetry.space_group_name_H-M   'P 1'
#
loop_
_entity.id
_entity.type
_entity.pdbx_description
1 polymer ?
#
loop_
_entity_poly.entity_id
_entity_poly.type
_entity_poly.pdbx_seq_one_letter_code
_entity_poly.pdbx_strand_id
1 'polypeptide(L)'
;LENFTIKSVASVFVHELGHILGLGHNIHYENCSCYLNNVNSCVMSEKFEEWEGSPFRTFEKCVMDDHMPDIMGKPCLQRSFNLPRLFGKCGDGNIDPGEGCDCGDYDLCNRITKGGECCSRHQCRFKKIKY
;
A
#
# COMPACT_ATOMS: atom_id res chain seq x y z
N LEU A 1 -1.38 -27.09 15.45
CA LEU A 1 -0.74 -26.19 14.47
C LEU A 1 -1.81 -25.22 14.04
N GLU A 2 -1.70 -23.95 14.42
CA GLU A 2 -2.62 -22.92 13.95
C GLU A 2 -2.44 -22.75 12.44
N ASN A 3 -3.55 -22.77 11.69
CA ASN A 3 -3.54 -22.64 10.24
C ASN A 3 -3.39 -21.16 9.86
N PHE A 4 -2.16 -20.69 9.71
CA PHE A 4 -1.89 -19.37 9.14
C PHE A 4 -2.25 -19.35 7.66
N THR A 5 -3.00 -18.33 7.24
CA THR A 5 -3.26 -18.06 5.82
C THR A 5 -2.15 -17.16 5.25
N ILE A 6 -1.93 -17.20 3.93
CA ILE A 6 -1.00 -16.28 3.27
C ILE A 6 -1.35 -14.80 3.54
N LYS A 7 -2.65 -14.51 3.72
CA LYS A 7 -3.15 -13.18 4.06
C LYS A 7 -2.73 -12.73 5.46
N SER A 8 -2.87 -13.60 6.47
CA SER A 8 -2.41 -13.30 7.82
C SER A 8 -0.90 -13.11 7.89
N VAL A 9 -0.13 -13.93 7.17
CA VAL A 9 1.34 -13.77 7.11
C VAL A 9 1.72 -12.44 6.47
N ALA A 10 1.05 -12.06 5.38
CA ALA A 10 1.26 -10.76 4.74
C ALA A 10 0.93 -9.59 5.68
N SER A 11 -0.13 -9.69 6.49
CA SER A 11 -0.47 -8.67 7.48
C SER A 11 0.61 -8.49 8.55
N VAL A 12 1.14 -9.59 9.10
CA VAL A 12 2.26 -9.54 10.05
C VAL A 12 3.50 -8.96 9.38
N PHE A 13 3.83 -9.40 8.16
CA PHE A 13 4.97 -8.86 7.42
C PHE A 13 4.87 -7.34 7.23
N VAL A 14 3.69 -6.83 6.87
CA VAL A 14 3.46 -5.39 6.68
C VAL A 14 3.50 -4.62 8.01
N HIS A 15 3.04 -5.20 9.12
CA HIS A 15 3.16 -4.63 10.47
C HIS A 15 4.63 -4.44 10.86
N GLU A 16 5.43 -5.50 10.74
CA GLU A 16 6.85 -5.44 11.08
C GLU A 16 7.64 -4.53 10.13
N LEU A 17 7.26 -4.48 8.85
CA LEU A 17 7.82 -3.50 7.92
C LEU A 17 7.48 -2.06 8.35
N GLY A 18 6.30 -1.83 8.91
CA GLY A 18 5.93 -0.56 9.54
C GLY A 18 6.90 -0.18 10.66
N HIS A 19 7.23 -1.10 11.56
CA HIS A 19 8.24 -0.87 12.59
C HIS A 19 9.64 -0.57 12.03
N ILE A 20 10.07 -1.27 10.97
CA ILE A 20 11.34 -0.97 10.27
C ILE A 20 11.34 0.46 9.69
N LEU A 21 10.17 0.95 9.25
CA LEU A 21 9.98 2.31 8.75
C LEU A 21 9.86 3.35 9.87
N GLY A 22 9.80 2.94 11.13
CA GLY A 22 9.73 3.81 12.30
C GLY A 22 8.32 4.06 12.83
N LEU A 23 7.31 3.31 12.36
CA LEU A 23 5.93 3.45 12.83
C LEU A 23 5.74 2.77 14.19
N GLY A 24 5.11 3.48 15.13
CA GLY A 24 4.69 2.94 16.43
C GLY A 24 3.28 2.35 16.40
N HIS A 25 2.87 1.66 17.46
CA HIS A 25 1.49 1.21 17.63
C HIS A 25 0.52 2.38 17.80
N ASN A 26 -0.71 2.20 17.31
CA ASN A 26 -1.77 3.22 17.36
C ASN A 26 -2.20 3.62 18.78
N ILE A 27 -2.02 2.75 19.78
CA ILE A 27 -2.34 3.02 21.19
C ILE A 27 -1.56 4.20 21.78
N HIS A 28 -0.45 4.60 21.15
CA HIS A 28 0.34 5.76 21.56
C HIS A 28 -0.22 7.10 21.07
N TYR A 29 -1.35 7.10 20.36
CA TYR A 29 -1.97 8.28 19.77
C TYR A 29 -3.39 8.48 20.30
N GLU A 30 -3.71 9.71 20.68
CA GLU A 30 -5.08 10.08 21.07
C GLU A 30 -6.01 10.14 19.86
N ASN A 31 -7.19 9.52 19.98
CA ASN A 31 -8.26 9.54 18.96
C ASN A 31 -7.81 9.11 17.56
N CYS A 32 -6.88 8.16 17.48
CA CYS A 32 -6.43 7.67 16.19
C CYS A 32 -7.41 6.70 15.55
N SER A 33 -7.66 6.86 14.26
CA SER A 33 -8.53 6.00 13.48
C SER A 33 -7.84 5.48 12.23
N CYS A 34 -8.36 4.37 11.73
CA CYS A 34 -8.05 3.85 10.42
C CYS A 34 -8.33 4.86 9.31
N TYR A 35 -7.46 4.93 8.29
CA TYR A 35 -7.69 5.80 7.14
C TYR A 35 -8.95 5.40 6.35
N LEU A 36 -9.24 4.10 6.25
CA LEU A 36 -10.53 3.61 5.76
C LEU A 36 -11.52 3.48 6.92
N ASN A 37 -12.73 4.00 6.75
CA ASN A 37 -13.78 3.94 7.79
C ASN A 37 -14.53 2.60 7.87
N ASN A 38 -14.26 1.66 6.95
CA ASN A 38 -14.96 0.37 6.84
C ASN A 38 -14.06 -0.82 7.23
N VAL A 39 -13.14 -0.59 8.17
CA VAL A 39 -12.28 -1.62 8.76
C VAL A 39 -12.35 -1.53 10.28
N ASN A 40 -12.20 -2.66 10.95
CA ASN A 40 -12.23 -2.74 12.41
C ASN A 40 -10.85 -2.51 13.05
N SER A 41 -9.79 -2.69 12.26
CA SER A 41 -8.40 -2.70 12.73
C SER A 41 -7.45 -2.32 11.59
N CYS A 42 -6.27 -1.83 11.96
CA CYS A 42 -5.32 -1.19 11.06
C CYS A 42 -3.90 -1.65 11.29
N VAL A 43 -3.04 -1.46 10.30
CA VAL A 43 -1.74 -2.12 10.25
C VAL A 43 -0.94 -2.04 11.55
N MET A 44 -0.95 -0.91 12.26
CA MET A 44 -0.17 -0.73 13.48
C MET A 44 -0.97 -0.97 14.78
N SER A 45 -2.08 -1.70 14.70
CA SER A 45 -2.83 -2.14 15.88
C SER A 45 -2.04 -3.21 16.65
N GLU A 46 -1.94 -3.07 17.97
CA GLU A 46 -1.08 -3.90 18.84
C GLU A 46 -1.51 -5.38 18.89
N LYS A 47 -2.82 -5.64 18.91
CA LYS A 47 -3.36 -6.98 19.23
C LYS A 47 -3.83 -7.72 17.99
N PHE A 48 -3.26 -8.92 17.77
CA PHE A 48 -3.64 -9.87 16.71
C PHE A 48 -5.03 -10.54 16.90
N GLU A 49 -5.75 -10.25 17.97
CA GLU A 49 -7.04 -10.90 18.27
C GLU A 49 -8.25 -10.16 17.65
N GLU A 50 -8.06 -8.94 17.14
CA GLU A 50 -9.12 -8.07 16.58
C GLU A 50 -9.44 -8.32 15.09
N TRP A 51 -8.98 -9.43 14.50
CA TRP A 51 -8.88 -9.54 13.04
C TRP A 51 -9.84 -10.53 12.39
N GLU A 52 -10.55 -11.39 13.12
CA GLU A 52 -11.49 -12.39 12.56
C GLU A 52 -10.98 -13.08 11.25
N GLY A 53 -9.67 -13.30 11.10
CA GLY A 53 -9.07 -13.86 9.88
C GLY A 53 -9.06 -12.93 8.64
N SER A 54 -9.37 -11.65 8.78
CA SER A 54 -9.35 -10.63 7.73
C SER A 54 -8.02 -9.86 7.71
N PRO A 55 -7.34 -9.78 6.54
CA PRO A 55 -6.09 -9.03 6.43
C PRO A 55 -6.31 -7.52 6.55
N PHE A 56 -5.25 -6.85 6.99
CA PHE A 56 -5.21 -5.41 7.17
C PHE A 56 -5.35 -4.76 5.80
N ARG A 57 -6.20 -3.74 5.68
CA ARG A 57 -6.42 -3.04 4.41
C ARG A 57 -5.93 -1.60 4.42
N THR A 58 -5.54 -1.08 5.58
CA THR A 58 -5.18 0.31 5.73
C THR A 58 -4.36 0.56 6.99
N PHE A 59 -3.61 1.66 6.96
CA PHE A 59 -2.90 2.19 8.12
C PHE A 59 -3.79 3.17 8.87
N GLU A 60 -3.45 3.40 10.13
CA GLU A 60 -3.99 4.47 10.93
C GLU A 60 -3.56 5.85 10.39
N LYS A 61 -4.50 6.79 10.34
CA LYS A 61 -4.26 8.12 9.79
C LYS A 61 -3.21 8.90 10.59
N CYS A 62 -3.31 8.89 11.91
CA CYS A 62 -2.38 9.64 12.77
C CYS A 62 -0.93 9.13 12.64
N VAL A 63 -0.75 7.80 12.60
CA VAL A 63 0.56 7.17 12.50
C VAL A 63 1.23 7.57 11.19
N MET A 64 0.46 7.56 10.10
CA MET A 64 0.97 8.00 8.80
C MET A 64 1.25 9.50 8.77
N ASP A 65 0.34 10.34 9.27
CA ASP A 65 0.51 11.80 9.23
C ASP A 65 1.80 12.24 9.97
N ASP A 66 2.12 11.60 11.11
CA ASP A 66 3.30 11.94 11.92
C ASP A 66 4.63 11.44 11.33
N HIS A 67 4.64 10.27 10.69
CA HIS A 67 5.88 9.63 10.23
C HIS A 67 6.15 9.72 8.73
N MET A 68 5.14 10.06 7.90
CA MET A 68 5.31 10.12 6.45
C MET A 68 6.40 11.11 6.00
N PRO A 69 6.56 12.31 6.61
CA PRO A 69 7.67 13.21 6.28
C PRO A 69 9.04 12.56 6.47
N ASP A 70 9.22 11.83 7.57
CA ASP A 70 10.47 11.14 7.88
C ASP A 70 10.74 9.96 6.95
N ILE A 71 9.71 9.17 6.63
CA ILE A 71 9.80 8.06 5.67
C ILE A 71 10.21 8.60 4.30
N MET A 72 9.53 9.64 3.82
CA MET A 72 9.81 10.27 2.53
C MET A 72 11.15 10.99 2.49
N GLY A 73 11.68 11.41 3.64
CA GLY A 73 12.99 12.02 3.78
C GLY A 73 14.17 11.04 3.69
N LYS A 74 13.94 9.72 3.76
CA LYS A 74 15.02 8.71 3.71
C LYS A 74 15.55 8.54 2.27
N PRO A 75 16.82 8.90 1.98
CA PRO A 75 17.33 8.88 0.61
C PRO A 75 17.37 7.49 -0.03
N CYS A 76 17.45 6.42 0.76
CA CYS A 76 17.44 5.05 0.25
C CYS A 76 16.08 4.63 -0.32
N LEU A 77 14.97 5.18 0.20
CA LEU A 77 13.61 4.88 -0.27
C LEU A 77 13.23 5.70 -1.50
N GLN A 78 13.93 6.80 -1.75
CA GLN A 78 13.74 7.65 -2.94
C GLN A 78 14.44 7.09 -4.19
N ARG A 79 15.34 6.11 -4.03
CA ARG A 79 16.06 5.50 -5.13
C ARG A 79 15.19 4.42 -5.77
N SER A 80 14.97 4.53 -7.08
CA SER A 80 14.41 3.42 -7.85
C SER A 80 15.47 2.33 -8.00
N PHE A 81 15.11 1.09 -7.66
CA PHE A 81 15.97 -0.07 -7.90
C PHE A 81 15.47 -0.79 -9.16
N ASN A 82 16.36 -0.94 -10.14
CA ASN A 82 16.10 -1.78 -11.30
C ASN A 82 16.30 -3.26 -10.93
N LEU A 83 15.43 -3.79 -10.07
CA LEU A 83 15.41 -5.21 -9.74
C LEU A 83 14.58 -5.97 -10.78
N PRO A 84 15.07 -7.12 -11.28
CA PRO A 84 14.26 -7.97 -12.14
C PRO A 84 13.04 -8.44 -11.34
N ARG A 85 11.85 -8.05 -11.80
CA ARG A 85 10.60 -8.44 -11.17
C ARG A 85 10.29 -9.89 -11.48
N LEU A 86 10.19 -10.71 -10.45
CA LEU A 86 9.85 -12.14 -10.57
C LEU A 86 8.36 -12.34 -10.89
N PHE A 87 7.51 -11.44 -10.40
CA PHE A 87 6.07 -11.44 -10.64
C PHE A 87 5.63 -10.01 -10.96
N GLY A 88 5.00 -9.87 -12.13
CA GLY A 88 4.43 -8.61 -12.60
C GLY A 88 2.90 -8.67 -12.61
N LYS A 89 2.24 -7.54 -12.34
CA LYS A 89 0.79 -7.42 -12.34
C LYS A 89 0.37 -5.98 -12.61
N CYS A 90 -0.33 -5.79 -13.73
CA CYS A 90 -1.01 -4.54 -14.03
C CYS A 90 -1.85 -4.01 -12.85
N GLY A 91 -1.55 -2.78 -12.45
CA GLY A 91 -2.17 -2.06 -11.35
C GLY A 91 -1.38 -2.12 -10.04
N ASP A 92 -0.14 -2.61 -10.04
CA ASP A 92 0.74 -2.56 -8.86
C ASP A 92 1.63 -1.31 -8.83
N GLY A 93 1.57 -0.50 -9.89
CA GLY A 93 2.24 0.79 -9.98
C GLY A 93 3.67 0.73 -10.53
N ASN A 94 4.13 -0.44 -10.98
CA ASN A 94 5.41 -0.59 -11.65
C ASN A 94 5.19 -1.08 -13.08
N ILE A 95 5.97 -0.55 -14.03
CA ILE A 95 5.87 -0.97 -15.43
C ILE A 95 6.56 -2.33 -15.60
N ASP A 96 5.76 -3.36 -15.86
CA ASP A 96 6.25 -4.72 -16.10
C ASP A 96 6.54 -5.03 -17.57
N PRO A 97 7.29 -6.13 -17.86
CA PRO A 97 7.45 -6.61 -19.22
C PRO A 97 6.10 -6.82 -19.94
N GLY A 98 5.89 -6.08 -21.03
CA GLY A 98 4.66 -6.13 -21.83
C GLY A 98 3.66 -5.00 -21.53
N GLU A 99 3.91 -4.18 -20.53
CA GLU A 99 3.11 -3.01 -20.20
C GLU A 99 3.66 -1.75 -20.87
N GLY A 100 2.78 -0.83 -21.26
CA GLY A 100 3.15 0.51 -21.70
C GLY A 100 3.18 1.51 -20.55
N CYS A 101 2.35 1.30 -19.52
CA CYS A 101 2.23 2.18 -18.37
C CYS A 101 1.55 1.42 -17.22
N ASP A 102 1.84 1.79 -15.97
CA ASP A 102 1.07 1.38 -14.80
C ASP A 102 0.91 2.59 -13.88
N CYS A 103 -0.32 2.90 -13.49
CA CYS A 103 -0.65 4.03 -12.61
C CYS A 103 -1.14 3.57 -11.22
N GLY A 104 -0.96 2.28 -10.91
CA GLY A 104 -1.40 1.64 -9.68
C GLY A 104 -2.85 1.17 -9.74
N ASP A 105 -3.36 0.79 -8.57
CA ASP A 105 -4.72 0.30 -8.41
C ASP A 105 -5.75 1.32 -8.92
N TYR A 106 -6.92 0.84 -9.35
CA TYR A 106 -7.97 1.63 -9.98
C TYR A 106 -8.30 2.93 -9.22
N ASP A 107 -8.49 2.84 -7.90
CA ASP A 107 -8.86 3.99 -7.07
C ASP A 107 -7.71 4.98 -6.91
N LEU A 108 -6.50 4.45 -6.71
CA LEU A 108 -5.30 5.27 -6.62
C LEU A 108 -5.08 6.03 -7.92
N CYS A 109 -5.02 5.31 -9.05
CA CYS A 109 -4.81 5.87 -10.37
C CYS A 109 -5.82 6.98 -10.68
N ASN A 110 -7.11 6.77 -10.35
CA ASN A 110 -8.13 7.81 -10.53
C ASN A 110 -7.82 9.10 -9.79
N ARG A 111 -7.41 8.99 -8.52
CA ARG A 111 -7.08 10.14 -7.67
C ARG A 111 -5.84 10.87 -8.16
N ILE A 112 -4.79 10.16 -8.57
CA ILE A 112 -3.49 10.78 -8.87
C ILE A 112 -3.34 11.24 -10.33
N THR A 113 -4.04 10.62 -11.28
CA THR A 113 -3.82 10.86 -12.73
C THR A 113 -5.02 11.43 -13.46
N LYS A 114 -5.94 12.13 -12.78
CA LYS A 114 -7.19 12.65 -13.38
C LYS A 114 -7.95 11.57 -14.16
N GLY A 115 -8.09 10.39 -13.56
CA GLY A 115 -8.79 9.27 -14.21
C GLY A 115 -7.94 8.42 -15.18
N GLY A 116 -6.63 8.29 -14.94
CA GLY A 116 -5.74 7.53 -15.84
C GLY A 116 -5.47 8.30 -17.12
N GLU A 117 -5.34 9.63 -17.07
CA GLU A 117 -4.92 10.40 -18.24
C GLU A 117 -3.64 9.77 -18.81
N CYS A 118 -3.66 9.43 -20.10
CA CYS A 118 -2.64 8.63 -20.79
C CYS A 118 -2.56 7.12 -20.49
N CYS A 119 -3.04 6.59 -19.36
CA CYS A 119 -2.91 5.16 -19.03
C CYS A 119 -4.26 4.41 -18.87
N SER A 120 -4.40 3.28 -19.57
CA SER A 120 -5.55 2.38 -19.46
C SER A 120 -5.41 1.51 -18.21
N ARG A 121 -6.15 1.87 -17.17
CA ARG A 121 -6.12 1.26 -15.82
C ARG A 121 -6.26 -0.26 -15.78
N HIS A 122 -7.02 -0.86 -16.70
CA HIS A 122 -7.25 -2.30 -16.71
C HIS A 122 -6.30 -3.10 -17.60
N GLN A 123 -5.53 -2.39 -18.45
CA GLN A 123 -4.74 -3.03 -19.49
C GLN A 123 -3.26 -2.67 -19.40
N CYS A 124 -2.90 -1.67 -18.58
CA CYS A 124 -1.55 -1.14 -18.45
C CYS A 124 -0.94 -0.78 -19.82
N ARG A 125 -1.78 -0.15 -20.65
CA ARG A 125 -1.45 0.33 -21.99
C ARG A 125 -1.73 1.81 -22.09
N PHE A 126 -0.94 2.51 -22.89
CA PHE A 126 -1.25 3.89 -23.21
C PHE A 126 -2.63 4.01 -23.87
N LYS A 127 -3.41 5.00 -23.44
CA LYS A 127 -4.67 5.35 -24.09
C LYS A 127 -4.36 5.92 -25.47
N LYS A 128 -5.18 5.58 -26.47
CA LYS A 128 -5.08 6.19 -27.79
C LYS A 128 -5.38 7.68 -27.68
N ILE A 129 -4.46 8.52 -28.14
CA ILE A 129 -4.69 9.96 -28.31
C ILE A 129 -5.72 10.11 -29.42
N LYS A 130 -6.85 10.77 -29.14
CA LYS A 130 -7.78 11.22 -30.17
C LYS A 130 -7.33 12.63 -30.58
N TYR A 131 -6.87 12.75 -31.83
CA TYR A 131 -6.69 14.04 -32.50
C TYR A 131 -8.04 14.59 -32.96
#